data_AF-M6RML7-F1
#
_entry.id   AF-M6RML7-F1
#
_cell.length_a   1.000
_cell.length_b   1.000
_cell.length_c   1.000
_cell.angle_alpha   90.00
_cell.angle_beta   90.00
_cell.angle_gamma   90.00
#
_symmetry.space_group_name_H-M   'P 1'
#
loop_
_entity.id
_entity.type
_entity.pdbx_description
1 polymer ?
#
loop_
_entity_poly.entity_id
_entity_poly.type
_entity_poly.pdbx_seq_one_letter_code
_entity_poly.pdbx_strand_id
1 'polypeptide(L)'
;MIKDTRLDPDELLRKIQKEEQKEISGRLKVFFGMVAGVGKTYAMLNAARGLKKEGVDVVVGYIETHGRKETEELLKGLEILPRKKIEHREIEFEEMDIDSILRRKPEVVLVDEFAHTNIPGSRHV
;
A
#
# COMPACT_ATOMS: atom_id res chain seq x y z
N MET A 1 -18.30 33.21 39.00
CA MET A 1 -18.05 33.61 37.59
C MET A 1 -17.82 32.33 36.80
N ILE A 2 -18.81 31.87 36.04
CA ILE A 2 -18.66 30.69 35.17
C ILE A 2 -17.82 31.17 33.99
N LYS A 3 -16.59 30.65 33.84
CA LYS A 3 -15.77 30.92 32.65
C LYS A 3 -16.55 30.38 31.46
N ASP A 4 -16.90 31.26 30.53
CA ASP A 4 -17.49 30.90 29.25
C ASP A 4 -16.44 30.04 28.51
N THR A 5 -16.58 28.72 28.59
CA THR A 5 -15.70 27.70 27.99
C THR A 5 -16.04 27.47 26.51
N ARG A 6 -16.48 28.52 25.81
CA ARG A 6 -16.63 28.46 24.36
C ARG A 6 -15.23 28.45 23.74
N LEU A 7 -14.91 27.33 23.11
CA LEU A 7 -13.81 27.25 22.16
C LEU A 7 -14.02 28.31 21.08
N ASP A 8 -12.95 29.00 20.72
CA ASP A 8 -12.95 29.97 19.64
C ASP A 8 -13.48 29.30 18.34
N PRO A 9 -14.53 29.85 17.69
CA PRO A 9 -15.10 29.26 16.48
C PRO A 9 -14.07 28.98 15.38
N ASP A 10 -13.07 29.85 15.24
CA ASP A 10 -12.00 29.68 14.27
C ASP A 10 -11.07 28.52 14.65
N GLU A 11 -10.80 28.32 15.94
CA GLU A 11 -10.04 27.19 16.44
C GLU A 11 -10.79 25.86 16.23
N LEU A 12 -12.12 25.87 16.41
CA LEU A 12 -12.98 24.72 16.17
C LEU A 12 -12.98 24.34 14.68
N LEU A 13 -13.14 25.34 13.81
CA LEU A 13 -13.14 25.15 12.36
C LEU A 13 -11.80 24.59 11.86
N ARG A 14 -10.67 25.11 12.36
CA ARG A 14 -9.34 24.59 12.02
C ARG A 14 -9.15 23.14 12.45
N LYS A 15 -9.71 22.72 13.60
CA LYS A 15 -9.65 21.31 14.03
C LYS A 15 -10.44 20.40 13.09
N ILE A 16 -11.67 20.77 12.75
CA ILE A 16 -12.53 20.00 11.84
C ILE A 16 -11.86 19.86 10.48
N GLN A 17 -11.37 20.96 9.89
CA GLN A 17 -10.68 20.93 8.60
C GLN A 17 -9.42 20.05 8.61
N LYS A 18 -8.68 20.03 9.74
CA LYS A 18 -7.48 19.21 9.89
C LYS A 18 -7.80 17.73 10.10
N GLU A 19 -8.95 17.41 10.70
CA GLU A 19 -9.48 16.05 10.82
C GLU A 19 -10.02 15.55 9.47
N GLU A 20 -10.80 16.36 8.75
CA GLU A 20 -11.26 16.05 7.38
C GLU A 20 -10.07 15.86 6.41
N GLN A 21 -9.04 16.71 6.48
CA GLN A 21 -7.82 16.52 5.68
C GLN A 21 -7.06 15.24 6.00
N LYS A 22 -7.09 14.77 7.26
CA LYS A 22 -6.56 13.45 7.62
C LYS A 22 -7.40 12.33 7.01
N GLU A 23 -8.72 12.48 6.95
CA GLU A 23 -9.60 11.50 6.31
C GLU A 23 -9.42 11.43 4.77
N ILE A 24 -8.95 12.51 4.14
CA ILE A 24 -8.60 12.56 2.70
C ILE A 24 -7.29 11.79 2.39
N SER A 25 -6.52 11.38 3.41
CA SER A 25 -5.28 10.63 3.20
C SER A 25 -5.52 9.12 2.96
N GLY A 26 -4.70 8.52 2.10
CA GLY A 26 -4.74 7.06 1.86
C GLY A 26 -4.49 6.27 3.16
N ARG A 27 -5.14 5.12 3.31
CA ARG A 27 -5.01 4.25 4.49
C ARG A 27 -3.99 3.14 4.24
N LEU A 28 -3.09 2.92 5.20
CA LEU A 28 -2.15 1.79 5.18
C LEU A 28 -2.65 0.68 6.12
N LYS A 29 -2.84 -0.53 5.57
CA LYS A 29 -3.10 -1.75 6.36
C LYS A 29 -1.87 -2.64 6.32
N VAL A 30 -1.28 -2.89 7.50
CA VAL A 30 -0.07 -3.73 7.62
C VAL A 30 -0.46 -5.14 8.10
N PHE A 31 -0.03 -6.16 7.36
CA PHE A 31 -0.10 -7.55 7.78
C PHE A 31 1.20 -7.91 8.51
N PHE A 32 1.18 -7.87 9.83
CA PHE A 32 2.37 -8.10 10.67
C PHE A 32 2.52 -9.57 11.07
N GLY A 33 3.76 -10.01 11.31
CA GLY A 33 4.05 -11.40 11.70
C GLY A 33 5.46 -11.58 12.25
N MET A 34 5.60 -12.46 13.24
CA MET A 34 6.80 -12.58 14.07
C MET A 34 8.01 -13.19 13.35
N VAL A 35 7.77 -14.05 12.35
CA VAL A 35 8.83 -14.71 11.58
C VAL A 35 8.50 -14.77 10.08
N ALA A 36 9.48 -15.16 9.27
CA ALA A 36 9.26 -15.44 7.85
C ALA A 36 8.39 -16.69 7.68
N GLY A 37 7.56 -16.72 6.63
CA GLY A 37 6.71 -17.88 6.33
C GLY A 37 5.42 -18.02 7.14
N VAL A 38 5.14 -17.14 8.11
CA VAL A 38 3.87 -17.17 8.89
C VAL A 38 2.60 -16.84 8.09
N GLY A 39 2.71 -16.59 6.79
CA GLY A 39 1.56 -16.37 5.92
C GLY A 39 1.11 -14.92 5.76
N LYS A 40 1.97 -13.91 6.02
CA LYS A 40 1.63 -12.48 5.85
C LYS A 40 1.11 -12.16 4.43
N THR A 41 1.89 -12.52 3.41
CA THR A 41 1.54 -12.35 1.99
C THR A 41 0.25 -13.08 1.63
N TYR A 42 0.08 -14.31 2.13
CA TYR A 42 -1.11 -15.11 1.90
C TYR A 42 -2.36 -14.45 2.50
N ALA A 43 -2.28 -13.95 3.74
CA ALA A 43 -3.36 -13.22 4.40
C ALA A 43 -3.71 -11.92 3.67
N MET A 44 -2.70 -11.17 3.20
CA MET A 44 -2.89 -9.96 2.39
C MET A 44 -3.63 -10.27 1.08
N LEU A 45 -3.19 -11.30 0.36
CA LEU A 45 -3.82 -11.72 -0.90
C LEU A 45 -5.25 -12.23 -0.72
N ASN A 46 -5.53 -12.95 0.37
CA ASN A 46 -6.90 -13.37 0.69
C ASN A 46 -7.82 -12.17 0.97
N ALA A 47 -7.34 -11.17 1.72
CA ALA A 47 -8.09 -9.94 1.94
C ALA A 47 -8.35 -9.20 0.63
N ALA A 48 -7.36 -9.12 -0.26
CA ALA A 48 -7.47 -8.52 -1.58
C ALA A 48 -8.54 -9.22 -2.45
N ARG A 49 -8.62 -10.54 -2.41
CA ARG A 49 -9.67 -11.29 -3.12
C ARG A 49 -11.07 -11.00 -2.58
N GLY A 50 -11.20 -10.76 -1.27
CA GLY A 50 -12.45 -10.28 -0.66
C GLY A 50 -12.87 -8.93 -1.25
N LEU A 51 -11.97 -7.95 -1.21
CA LEU A 51 -12.20 -6.61 -1.78
C LEU A 51 -12.56 -6.66 -3.27
N LYS A 52 -11.85 -7.49 -4.05
CA LYS A 52 -12.14 -7.65 -5.48
C LYS A 52 -13.52 -8.24 -5.74
N LYS A 53 -13.99 -9.18 -4.91
CA LYS A 53 -15.36 -9.73 -5.00
C LYS A 53 -16.43 -8.67 -4.69
N GLU A 54 -16.09 -7.70 -3.85
CA GLU A 54 -16.94 -6.55 -3.53
C GLU A 54 -16.89 -5.44 -4.60
N GLY A 55 -16.08 -5.63 -5.66
CA GLY A 55 -15.97 -4.69 -6.78
C GLY A 55 -14.94 -3.58 -6.58
N VAL A 56 -14.11 -3.65 -5.52
CA VAL A 56 -13.04 -2.68 -5.29
C VAL A 56 -11.92 -2.84 -6.33
N ASP A 57 -11.42 -1.72 -6.84
CA ASP A 57 -10.30 -1.67 -7.77
C ASP A 57 -8.97 -1.99 -7.06
N VAL A 58 -8.59 -3.27 -7.06
CA VAL A 58 -7.37 -3.78 -6.44
C VAL A 58 -6.30 -4.11 -7.48
N VAL A 59 -5.11 -3.55 -7.30
CA VAL A 59 -3.93 -3.84 -8.12
C VAL A 59 -2.76 -4.35 -7.28
N VAL A 60 -1.96 -5.25 -7.85
CA VAL A 60 -0.68 -5.68 -7.30
C VAL A 60 0.40 -4.72 -7.78
N GLY A 61 0.99 -3.96 -6.85
CA GLY A 61 2.15 -3.11 -7.13
C GLY A 61 3.46 -3.86 -7.00
N TYR A 62 3.61 -4.64 -5.92
CA TYR A 62 4.77 -5.50 -5.70
C TYR A 62 4.40 -6.64 -4.75
N ILE A 63 4.62 -7.89 -5.17
CA ILE A 63 4.47 -9.08 -4.32
C ILE A 63 5.62 -10.02 -4.58
N GLU A 64 6.14 -10.64 -3.52
CA GLU A 64 7.16 -11.68 -3.60
C GLU A 64 6.59 -13.02 -3.13
N THR A 65 6.41 -13.98 -4.04
CA THR A 65 5.79 -15.28 -3.73
C THR A 65 6.80 -16.29 -3.18
N HIS A 66 8.11 -16.08 -3.43
CA HIS A 66 9.16 -17.05 -3.16
C HIS A 66 8.86 -18.47 -3.68
N GLY A 67 8.17 -18.56 -4.83
CA GLY A 67 7.82 -19.84 -5.48
C GLY A 67 6.76 -20.67 -4.77
N ARG A 68 6.02 -20.09 -3.81
CA ARG A 68 4.93 -20.79 -3.11
C ARG A 68 3.70 -20.87 -4.02
N LYS A 69 3.45 -22.06 -4.59
CA LYS A 69 2.31 -22.34 -5.49
C LYS A 69 0.97 -21.84 -4.96
N GLU A 70 0.65 -22.10 -3.69
CA GLU A 70 -0.62 -21.65 -3.10
C GLU A 70 -0.78 -20.13 -3.07
N THR A 71 0.34 -19.39 -2.96
CA THR A 71 0.34 -17.92 -2.98
C THR A 71 0.18 -17.41 -4.42
N GLU A 72 0.81 -18.08 -5.39
CA GLU A 72 0.65 -17.77 -6.82
C GLU A 72 -0.78 -17.98 -7.32
N GLU A 73 -1.47 -19.01 -6.82
CA GLU A 73 -2.89 -19.23 -7.11
C GLU A 73 -3.78 -18.08 -6.60
N LEU A 74 -3.39 -17.39 -5.53
CA LEU A 74 -4.13 -16.24 -5.04
C LEU A 74 -3.93 -14.98 -5.89
N LEU A 75 -2.84 -14.91 -6.67
CA LEU A 75 -2.60 -13.81 -7.62
C LEU A 75 -3.49 -13.93 -8.86
N LYS A 76 -3.96 -15.13 -9.20
CA LYS A 76 -4.80 -15.34 -10.39
C LYS A 76 -6.05 -14.50 -10.32
N GLY A 77 -6.27 -13.71 -11.37
CA GLY A 77 -7.41 -12.81 -11.48
C GLY A 77 -7.20 -11.45 -10.82
N LEU A 78 -6.05 -11.16 -10.20
CA LEU A 78 -5.65 -9.80 -9.82
C LEU A 78 -4.94 -9.11 -10.99
N GLU A 79 -5.12 -7.80 -11.12
CA GLU A 79 -4.31 -6.98 -12.04
C GLU A 79 -2.92 -6.83 -11.42
N ILE A 80 -1.87 -7.12 -12.18
CA ILE A 80 -0.47 -7.02 -11.72
C ILE A 80 0.25 -5.99 -12.59
N LEU A 81 0.76 -4.93 -11.97
CA LEU A 81 1.55 -3.94 -12.69
C LEU A 81 2.97 -4.48 -12.94
N PRO A 82 3.55 -4.23 -14.12
CA PRO A 82 4.94 -4.56 -14.39
C PRO A 82 5.89 -3.91 -13.39
N ARG A 83 6.89 -4.66 -12.94
CA ARG A 83 7.97 -4.13 -12.11
C ARG A 83 8.89 -3.25 -12.97
N LYS A 84 9.44 -2.20 -12.36
CA LYS A 84 10.43 -1.33 -13.00
C LYS A 84 11.80 -1.99 -12.91
N LYS A 85 12.46 -2.18 -14.05
CA LYS A 85 13.86 -2.64 -14.09
C LYS A 85 14.79 -1.46 -13.86
N ILE A 86 15.76 -1.63 -12.96
CA ILE A 86 16.76 -0.62 -12.61
C ILE A 86 18.14 -1.27 -12.64
N GLU A 87 19.05 -0.70 -13.41
CA GLU A 87 20.45 -1.15 -13.43
C GLU A 87 21.26 -0.38 -12.38
N HIS A 88 21.92 -1.10 -11.48
CA HIS A 88 22.83 -0.51 -10.50
C HIS A 88 24.09 -1.37 -10.39
N ARG A 89 25.25 -0.79 -10.68
CA ARG A 89 26.56 -1.48 -10.66
C ARG A 89 26.56 -2.76 -11.52
N GLU A 90 26.05 -2.65 -12.76
CA GLU A 90 25.99 -3.75 -13.74
C GLU A 90 25.05 -4.91 -13.33
N ILE A 91 24.24 -4.72 -12.29
CA ILE A 91 23.22 -5.68 -11.86
C ILE A 91 21.84 -5.08 -12.13
N GLU A 92 20.97 -5.85 -12.79
CA GLU A 92 19.56 -5.49 -12.99
C GLU A 92 18.75 -5.89 -11.75
N PHE A 93 18.01 -4.92 -11.21
CA PHE A 93 17.06 -5.09 -10.11
C PHE A 93 15.65 -4.83 -10.60
N GLU A 94 14.67 -5.45 -9.95
CA GLU A 94 13.26 -5.17 -10.15
C GLU A 94 12.69 -4.42 -8.96
N GLU A 95 12.02 -3.30 -9.22
CA GLU A 95 11.45 -2.41 -8.21
C GLU A 95 9.97 -2.14 -8.48
N MET A 96 9.26 -1.67 -7.46
CA MET A 96 7.87 -1.25 -7.62
C MET A 96 7.78 0.00 -8.52
N ASP A 97 6.95 -0.05 -9.57
CA ASP A 97 6.71 1.12 -10.43
C ASP A 97 5.65 2.06 -9.82
N ILE A 98 6.11 2.89 -8.89
CA ILE A 98 5.30 3.91 -8.21
C ILE A 98 4.63 4.86 -9.22
N ASP A 99 5.34 5.21 -10.30
CA ASP A 99 4.83 6.16 -11.29
C ASP A 99 3.64 5.56 -12.05
N SER A 100 3.71 4.28 -12.42
CA SER A 100 2.59 3.57 -13.05
C SER A 100 1.41 3.38 -12.11
N ILE A 101 1.66 3.06 -10.84
CA ILE A 101 0.60 2.97 -9.82
C ILE A 101 -0.15 4.31 -9.68
N LEU A 102 0.58 5.41 -9.54
CA LEU A 102 0.00 6.75 -9.39
C LEU A 102 -0.78 7.20 -10.62
N ARG A 103 -0.32 6.82 -11.83
CA ARG A 103 -1.08 7.07 -13.08
C ARG A 103 -2.34 6.23 -13.16
N ARG A 104 -2.29 4.96 -12.71
CA ARG A 104 -3.41 4.01 -12.73
C ARG A 104 -4.52 4.37 -11.72
N LYS A 105 -4.18 5.09 -10.64
CA LYS A 105 -5.12 5.55 -9.59
C LYS A 105 -6.06 4.45 -9.05
N PRO A 106 -5.53 3.29 -8.64
CA PRO A 106 -6.36 2.23 -8.05
C PRO A 106 -6.91 2.63 -6.68
N GLU A 107 -8.00 2.01 -6.24
CA GLU A 107 -8.52 2.18 -4.88
C GLU A 107 -7.61 1.50 -3.84
N VAL A 108 -7.03 0.35 -4.18
CA VAL A 108 -6.12 -0.41 -3.31
C VAL A 108 -4.91 -0.93 -4.09
N VAL A 109 -3.73 -0.76 -3.50
CA VAL A 109 -2.46 -1.31 -4.01
C VAL A 109 -1.93 -2.33 -3.00
N LEU A 110 -1.56 -3.51 -3.49
CA LEU A 110 -0.86 -4.51 -2.68
C LEU A 110 0.65 -4.33 -2.82
N VAL A 111 1.32 -4.23 -1.68
CA VAL A 111 2.77 -4.02 -1.56
C VAL A 111 3.30 -4.95 -0.48
N ASP A 112 4.17 -5.88 -0.86
CA ASP A 112 4.92 -6.74 0.06
C ASP A 112 6.27 -6.10 0.43
N GLU A 113 6.96 -6.69 1.42
CA GLU A 113 8.28 -6.24 1.88
C GLU A 113 8.33 -4.75 2.29
N PHE A 114 7.46 -4.34 3.22
CA PHE A 114 7.39 -2.95 3.71
C PHE A 114 8.72 -2.38 4.23
N ALA A 115 9.65 -3.23 4.67
CA ALA A 115 10.98 -2.83 5.14
C ALA A 115 12.06 -2.83 4.03
N HIS A 116 11.66 -3.04 2.77
CA HIS A 116 12.56 -3.02 1.62
C HIS A 116 13.29 -1.68 1.52
N THR A 117 14.57 -1.74 1.17
CA THR A 117 15.38 -0.56 0.87
C THR A 117 15.46 -0.40 -0.63
N ASN A 118 14.87 0.67 -1.15
CA ASN A 118 14.80 0.93 -2.58
C ASN A 118 16.20 1.05 -3.19
N ILE A 119 16.40 0.45 -4.36
CA ILE A 119 17.65 0.50 -5.10
C ILE A 119 17.92 1.93 -5.61
N PRO A 120 19.17 2.46 -5.57
CA PRO A 120 19.51 3.75 -6.18
C PRO A 120 19.08 3.83 -7.66
N GLY A 121 18.37 4.90 -8.02
CA GLY A 121 17.67 5.01 -9.31
C GLY A 121 16.14 4.83 -9.20
N SER A 122 15.67 4.38 -8.04
CA SER A 122 14.26 4.44 -7.65
C SER A 122 13.79 5.88 -7.45
N ARG A 123 12.47 6.11 -7.54
CA ARG A 123 11.87 7.45 -7.34
C ARG A 123 12.14 8.02 -5.94
N HIS A 124 12.18 7.15 -4.93
CA HIS A 124 12.46 7.48 -3.54
C HIS A 124 13.56 6.54 -3.05
N VAL A 125 14.61 7.08 -2.43
CA VAL A 125 15.78 6.36 -1.89
C VAL A 125 16.05 6.90 -0.50
#